data_AF-A0A521TYX2-F1
#
_entry.id   AF-A0A521TYX2-F1
#
_cell.length_a   1.000
_cell.length_b   1.000
_cell.length_c   1.000
_cell.angle_alpha   90.00
_cell.angle_beta   90.00
_cell.angle_gamma   90.00
#
_symmetry.space_group_name_H-M   'P 1'
#
loop_
_entity.id
_entity.type
_entity.pdbx_description
1 polymer ?
#
loop_
_entity_poly.entity_id
_entity_poly.type
_entity_poly.pdbx_seq_one_letter_code
_entity_poly.pdbx_strand_id
1 'polypeptide(L)'
;MTLPLVDRLAAAVGSAADIFVISQDDLPDRVIERYGSSLTVLDDTDLAASRTFDIDVVPTVVHAYPDGNVLTRFVGFDRHAWRDLALDLANVTGTAMPPIDWASLPETRPACGSRSVDIAIEDIGDADLVSRKIDIAPGRDPFETLIDMGVTDGLPVVPPTPERVRAMLTGTVRAPDDIVAVVPPSMGTATVEKVAINAVMAGCRPEYLPVVIAAVEAVCSDDFNIHGVLATTHFVGPILIVNGPVRDRIGMNYGVNALGQGNRANATIGRAVQLLVRNVGGGRPGEIDRATLGQPGKLTFCFAENEGRSSWAPLHVERGFAARQSTVTAFAGVGPVPIADQVSRSAASLARSYGLALAAASHPKQYGLGEIVVIIPPEHVDTFARDGWPKESVRAAIQEATRKPASALRRDDECHEGMLPSDVERVGSATPIEKFRSVRDISIVVSGGDAGKFGAYILGWGGGSRMTTRSIEVMP
;
A
#
# COMPACT_ATOMS: atom_id res chain seq x y z
N MET A 1 -4.75 40.93 13.37
CA MET A 1 -5.98 41.33 14.12
C MET A 1 -5.84 40.98 15.59
N THR A 2 -5.48 39.74 15.91
CA THR A 2 -5.22 39.27 17.27
C THR A 2 -4.15 40.10 17.99
N LEU A 3 -3.00 40.35 17.35
CA LEU A 3 -1.90 41.10 17.97
C LEU A 3 -2.28 42.54 18.39
N PRO A 4 -2.89 43.39 17.53
CA PRO A 4 -3.40 44.70 17.98
C PRO A 4 -4.41 44.65 19.12
N LEU A 5 -5.15 43.55 19.27
CA LEU A 5 -6.12 43.38 20.35
C LEU A 5 -5.42 43.03 21.67
N VAL A 6 -4.43 42.12 21.61
CA VAL A 6 -3.56 41.78 22.75
C VAL A 6 -2.78 43.00 23.22
N ASP A 7 -2.30 43.84 22.30
CA ASP A 7 -1.56 45.07 22.62
C ASP A 7 -2.43 46.07 23.41
N ARG A 8 -3.70 46.24 23.03
CA ARG A 8 -4.66 47.06 23.79
C ARG A 8 -4.98 46.46 25.17
N LEU A 9 -5.07 45.13 25.27
CA LEU A 9 -5.29 44.46 26.55
C LEU A 9 -4.09 44.67 27.48
N ALA A 10 -2.87 44.49 26.96
CA ALA A 10 -1.63 44.72 27.69
C ALA A 10 -1.50 46.17 28.19
N ALA A 11 -1.84 47.14 27.32
CA ALA A 11 -1.83 48.55 27.71
C ALA A 11 -2.83 48.88 28.83
N ALA A 12 -3.99 48.20 28.87
CA ALA A 12 -5.01 48.43 29.89
C ALA A 12 -4.68 47.79 31.24
N VAL A 13 -4.11 46.57 31.24
CA VAL A 13 -3.72 45.89 32.48
C VAL A 13 -2.40 46.41 33.05
N GLY A 14 -1.52 46.97 32.20
CA GLY A 14 -0.24 47.51 32.63
C GLY A 14 0.60 46.47 33.37
N SER A 15 1.12 46.83 34.55
CA SER A 15 1.90 45.93 35.41
C SER A 15 1.04 45.04 36.32
N ALA A 16 -0.28 45.04 36.17
CA ALA A 16 -1.18 44.24 37.01
C ALA A 16 -1.31 42.79 36.55
N ALA A 17 -0.91 42.48 35.31
CA ALA A 17 -0.84 41.12 34.77
C ALA A 17 0.27 41.03 33.71
N ASP A 18 0.92 39.88 33.63
CA ASP A 18 1.90 39.61 32.56
C ASP A 18 1.16 39.08 31.32
N ILE A 19 1.48 39.65 30.16
CA ILE A 19 0.96 39.19 28.86
C ILE A 19 2.14 38.77 27.99
N PHE A 20 2.17 37.49 27.64
CA PHE A 20 3.16 36.91 26.74
C PHE A 20 2.51 36.53 25.42
N VAL A 21 3.19 36.83 24.31
CA VAL A 21 2.87 36.27 23.00
C VAL A 21 3.92 35.21 22.70
N ILE A 22 3.52 33.97 22.47
CA ILE A 22 4.43 32.89 22.09
C ILE A 22 4.23 32.61 20.60
N SER A 23 5.30 32.59 19.81
CA SER A 23 5.23 32.42 18.35
C SER A 23 6.02 31.21 17.87
N GLN A 24 5.38 30.40 17.02
CA GLN A 24 6.01 29.29 16.28
C GLN A 24 6.75 29.75 15.02
N ASP A 25 6.61 31.03 14.66
CA ASP A 25 7.27 31.68 13.54
C ASP A 25 8.32 32.67 14.05
N ASP A 26 9.39 32.85 13.27
CA ASP A 26 10.40 33.88 13.48
C ASP A 26 9.80 35.27 13.19
N LEU A 27 9.07 35.80 14.17
CA LEU A 27 8.31 37.05 14.09
C LEU A 27 8.96 38.33 14.68
N PRO A 28 10.09 38.32 15.43
CA PRO A 28 10.42 39.48 16.26
C PRO A 28 10.60 40.78 15.46
N ASP A 29 11.20 40.74 14.27
CA ASP A 29 11.48 41.99 13.53
C ASP A 29 10.29 42.50 12.70
N ARG A 30 9.51 41.60 12.06
CA ARG A 30 8.46 42.00 11.10
C ARG A 30 7.13 42.42 11.72
N VAL A 31 6.83 41.96 12.92
CA VAL A 31 5.56 42.26 13.61
C VAL A 31 5.67 43.58 14.38
N ILE A 32 6.81 43.80 15.04
CA ILE A 32 7.09 45.03 15.78
C ILE A 32 7.18 46.21 14.81
N GLU A 33 7.87 46.09 13.67
CA GLU A 33 7.93 47.14 12.63
C GLU A 33 6.57 47.48 11.99
N ARG A 34 5.69 46.48 11.80
CA ARG A 34 4.42 46.67 11.08
C ARG A 34 3.29 47.21 11.95
N TYR A 35 3.31 46.92 13.25
CA TYR A 35 2.20 47.26 14.15
C TYR A 35 2.61 48.18 15.31
N GLY A 36 3.90 48.47 15.51
CA GLY A 36 4.39 49.35 16.57
C GLY A 36 4.10 48.84 17.98
N SER A 37 4.01 47.52 18.16
CA SER A 37 3.61 46.88 19.43
C SER A 37 4.78 46.82 20.41
N SER A 38 4.48 47.00 21.70
CA SER A 38 5.44 46.85 22.81
C SER A 38 5.36 45.48 23.51
N LEU A 39 4.67 44.51 22.91
CA LEU A 39 4.47 43.18 23.49
C LEU A 39 5.78 42.38 23.47
N THR A 40 6.04 41.67 24.57
CA THR A 40 7.10 40.65 24.62
C THR A 40 6.65 39.43 23.81
N VAL A 41 7.33 39.16 22.70
CA VAL A 41 7.16 37.93 21.90
C VAL A 41 8.24 36.94 22.28
N LEU A 42 7.84 35.76 22.75
CA LEU A 42 8.71 34.63 23.06
C LEU A 42 8.81 33.72 21.84
N ASP A 43 10.03 33.28 21.55
CA ASP A 43 10.35 32.34 20.48
C ASP A 43 9.96 30.91 20.88
N ASP A 44 9.19 30.25 20.01
CA ASP A 44 8.81 28.84 20.08
C ASP A 44 8.95 28.16 18.71
N THR A 45 9.95 28.59 17.92
CA THR A 45 10.26 27.99 16.61
C THR A 45 10.72 26.53 16.70
N ASP A 46 11.23 26.10 17.86
CA ASP A 46 11.56 24.69 18.15
C ASP A 46 10.35 23.85 18.64
N LEU A 47 9.21 24.53 18.84
CA LEU A 47 7.91 23.99 19.25
C LEU A 47 7.92 23.39 20.66
N ALA A 48 8.89 23.71 21.51
CA ALA A 48 8.99 23.18 22.86
C ALA A 48 7.85 23.64 23.77
N ALA A 49 7.49 24.92 23.76
CA ALA A 49 6.37 25.44 24.53
C ALA A 49 5.05 24.91 23.97
N SER A 50 4.86 24.92 22.64
CA SER A 50 3.64 24.38 22.02
C SER A 50 3.40 22.91 22.35
N ARG A 51 4.44 22.07 22.42
CA ARG A 51 4.32 20.67 22.86
C ARG A 51 4.03 20.56 24.36
N THR A 52 4.68 21.40 25.18
CA THR A 52 4.51 21.36 26.64
C THR A 52 3.10 21.76 27.07
N PHE A 53 2.50 22.73 26.38
CA PHE A 53 1.16 23.24 26.67
C PHE A 53 0.04 22.60 25.84
N ASP A 54 0.38 21.53 25.10
CA ASP A 54 -0.56 20.76 24.27
C ASP A 54 -1.35 21.68 23.31
N ILE A 55 -0.61 22.46 22.51
CA ILE A 55 -1.17 23.42 21.56
C ILE A 55 -1.34 22.75 20.20
N ASP A 56 -2.55 22.33 19.87
CA ASP A 56 -2.88 21.72 18.57
C ASP A 56 -3.33 22.74 17.51
N VAL A 57 -3.73 23.93 17.96
CA VAL A 57 -4.40 24.95 17.14
C VAL A 57 -3.90 26.34 17.52
N VAL A 58 -3.63 27.20 16.53
CA VAL A 58 -3.17 28.59 16.72
C VAL A 58 -4.10 29.61 16.05
N PRO A 59 -4.36 30.78 16.67
CA PRO A 59 -3.92 31.15 18.02
C PRO A 59 -4.73 30.42 19.10
N THR A 60 -4.07 29.98 20.16
CA THR A 60 -4.70 29.56 21.42
C THR A 60 -4.45 30.64 22.47
N VAL A 61 -5.49 31.05 23.19
CA VAL A 61 -5.39 32.01 24.29
C VAL A 61 -5.55 31.26 25.60
N VAL A 62 -4.66 31.53 26.56
CA VAL A 62 -4.69 30.95 27.90
C VAL A 62 -4.59 32.10 28.90
N HIS A 63 -5.58 32.19 29.79
CA HIS A 63 -5.57 33.07 30.95
C HIS A 63 -5.45 32.18 32.20
N ALA A 64 -4.47 32.46 33.06
CA ALA A 64 -4.14 31.61 34.20
C ALA A 64 -3.66 32.44 35.40
N TYR A 65 -3.76 31.87 36.60
CA TYR A 65 -3.15 32.42 37.81
C TYR A 65 -1.62 32.23 37.83
N PRO A 66 -0.89 32.95 38.71
CA PRO A 66 0.58 32.80 38.85
C PRO A 66 1.05 31.39 39.24
N ASP A 67 0.17 30.54 39.79
CA ASP A 67 0.45 29.15 40.13
C ASP A 67 0.24 28.18 38.95
N GLY A 68 -0.14 28.69 37.77
CA GLY A 68 -0.39 27.92 36.55
C GLY A 68 -1.81 27.38 36.40
N ASN A 69 -2.72 27.64 37.35
CA ASN A 69 -4.11 27.22 37.22
C ASN A 69 -4.84 28.03 36.13
N VAL A 70 -5.28 27.34 35.07
CA VAL A 70 -5.97 27.94 33.92
C VAL A 70 -7.38 28.38 34.31
N LEU A 71 -7.67 29.66 34.11
CA LEU A 71 -9.00 30.26 34.27
C LEU A 71 -9.84 30.09 33.01
N THR A 72 -9.31 30.50 31.87
CA THR A 72 -9.99 30.40 30.58
C THR A 72 -9.00 30.00 29.49
N ARG A 73 -9.46 29.15 28.58
CA ARG A 73 -8.72 28.72 27.39
C ARG A 73 -9.66 28.63 26.21
N PHE A 74 -9.29 29.25 25.09
CA PHE A 74 -10.05 29.18 23.85
C PHE A 74 -9.14 29.31 22.62
N VAL A 75 -9.66 28.92 21.46
CA VAL A 75 -8.92 28.86 20.19
C VAL A 75 -9.50 29.83 19.16
N GLY A 76 -8.64 30.39 18.33
CA GLY A 76 -9.02 31.30 17.26
C GLY A 76 -9.50 32.66 17.77
N PHE A 77 -10.38 33.27 16.97
CA PHE A 77 -11.02 34.52 17.35
C PHE A 77 -12.54 34.32 17.40
N ASP A 78 -13.11 34.49 18.58
CA ASP A 78 -14.54 34.63 18.83
C ASP A 78 -14.78 35.94 19.59
N ARG A 79 -15.63 36.81 19.06
CA ARG A 79 -15.82 38.16 19.61
C ARG A 79 -16.33 38.15 21.05
N HIS A 80 -17.15 37.16 21.41
CA HIS A 80 -17.68 37.04 22.77
C HIS A 80 -16.59 36.57 23.74
N ALA A 81 -15.85 35.51 23.39
CA ALA A 81 -14.75 34.99 24.21
C ALA A 81 -13.66 36.04 24.49
N TRP A 82 -13.31 36.85 23.48
CA TRP A 82 -12.34 37.94 23.66
C TRP A 82 -12.87 39.09 24.52
N ARG A 83 -14.18 39.38 24.45
CA ARG A 83 -14.81 40.39 25.29
C ARG A 83 -14.91 39.94 26.73
N ASP A 84 -15.24 38.67 26.95
CA ASP A 84 -15.31 38.05 28.28
C ASP A 84 -13.91 38.02 28.92
N LEU A 85 -12.88 37.64 28.15
CA LEU A 85 -11.48 37.73 28.61
C LEU A 85 -11.10 39.14 29.06
N ALA A 86 -11.49 40.17 28.30
CA ALA A 86 -11.19 41.55 28.65
C ALA A 86 -11.90 41.97 29.96
N LEU A 87 -13.16 41.55 30.13
CA LEU A 87 -13.93 41.79 31.36
C LEU A 87 -13.31 41.07 32.56
N ASP A 88 -12.92 39.81 32.39
CA ASP A 88 -12.26 39.02 33.43
C ASP A 88 -10.93 39.65 33.85
N LEU A 89 -10.10 40.06 32.89
CA LEU A 89 -8.84 40.75 33.16
C LEU A 89 -9.08 42.05 33.94
N ALA A 90 -10.05 42.88 33.52
CA ALA A 90 -10.40 44.11 34.21
C ALA A 90 -10.87 43.86 35.66
N ASN A 91 -11.71 42.85 35.87
CA ASN A 91 -12.22 42.48 37.19
C ASN A 91 -11.12 41.94 38.12
N VAL A 92 -10.25 41.07 37.61
CA VAL A 92 -9.18 40.45 38.41
C VAL A 92 -8.08 41.45 38.74
N THR A 93 -7.73 42.34 37.81
CA THR A 93 -6.66 43.33 38.00
C THR A 93 -7.14 44.64 38.62
N GLY A 94 -8.45 44.85 38.73
CA GLY A 94 -9.04 46.12 39.17
C GLY A 94 -8.82 47.27 38.19
N THR A 95 -8.59 46.97 36.91
CA THR A 95 -8.32 47.96 35.86
C THR A 95 -9.58 48.31 35.08
N ALA A 96 -9.53 49.41 34.33
CA ALA A 96 -10.63 49.80 33.45
C ALA A 96 -10.61 48.96 32.16
N MET A 97 -11.80 48.67 31.63
CA MET A 97 -11.93 48.00 30.35
C MET A 97 -11.22 48.79 29.23
N PRO A 98 -10.41 48.13 28.38
CA PRO A 98 -9.79 48.80 27.24
C PRO A 98 -10.85 49.32 26.25
N PRO A 99 -10.66 50.52 25.67
CA PRO A 99 -11.55 51.07 24.66
C PRO A 99 -11.38 50.31 23.32
N ILE A 100 -12.11 49.20 23.19
CA ILE A 100 -12.14 48.36 21.99
C ILE A 100 -13.49 48.55 21.31
N ASP A 101 -13.46 48.95 20.03
CA ASP A 101 -14.65 48.97 19.19
C ASP A 101 -14.99 47.54 18.72
N TRP A 102 -15.67 46.80 19.58
CA TRP A 102 -16.07 45.41 19.32
C TRP A 102 -16.96 45.24 18.09
N ALA A 103 -17.72 46.28 17.71
CA ALA A 103 -18.59 46.24 16.54
C ALA A 103 -17.81 46.24 15.22
N SER A 104 -16.59 46.79 15.23
CA SER A 104 -15.68 46.81 14.06
C SER A 104 -14.98 45.47 13.80
N LEU A 105 -14.98 44.54 14.76
CA LEU A 105 -14.33 43.24 14.64
C LEU A 105 -15.31 42.20 14.04
N PRO A 106 -14.85 41.14 13.35
CA PRO A 106 -15.73 40.06 12.90
C PRO A 106 -16.36 39.31 14.08
N GLU A 107 -17.37 38.47 13.84
CA GLU A 107 -17.99 37.64 14.89
C GLU A 107 -17.07 36.48 15.25
N THR A 108 -16.59 35.74 14.24
CA THR A 108 -15.60 34.66 14.40
C THR A 108 -14.52 34.72 13.32
N ARG A 109 -13.36 34.10 13.58
CA ARG A 109 -12.40 33.69 12.54
C ARG A 109 -11.88 32.29 12.80
N PRO A 110 -11.71 31.48 11.73
CA PRO A 110 -11.14 30.15 11.85
C PRO A 110 -9.71 30.20 12.39
N ALA A 111 -9.35 29.17 13.15
CA ALA A 111 -7.99 28.95 13.63
C ALA A 111 -7.21 28.04 12.66
N CYS A 112 -5.89 28.05 12.76
CA CYS A 112 -4.99 27.21 11.97
C CYS A 112 -4.43 26.07 12.81
N GLY A 113 -4.02 24.96 12.18
CA GLY A 113 -3.29 23.90 12.88
C GLY A 113 -1.95 24.40 13.42
N SER A 114 -1.55 23.89 14.58
CA SER A 114 -0.25 24.18 15.18
C SER A 114 0.87 23.43 14.45
N ARG A 115 2.02 24.07 14.27
CA ARG A 115 3.21 23.40 13.70
C ARG A 115 3.71 22.24 14.56
N SER A 116 3.36 22.19 15.86
CA SER A 116 3.71 21.08 16.76
C SER A 116 3.04 19.75 16.41
N VAL A 117 1.94 19.79 15.65
CA VAL A 117 1.22 18.60 15.17
C VAL A 117 1.41 18.33 13.67
N ASP A 118 2.17 19.19 12.99
CA ASP A 118 2.58 18.96 11.60
C ASP A 118 3.65 17.87 11.54
N ILE A 119 3.35 16.79 10.80
CA ILE A 119 4.36 15.80 10.42
C ILE A 119 5.30 16.51 9.47
N ALA A 120 6.57 16.69 9.84
CA ALA A 120 7.60 17.31 9.01
C ALA A 120 7.69 16.60 7.64
N ILE A 121 7.03 17.18 6.64
CA ILE A 121 7.28 16.94 5.23
C ILE A 121 8.13 18.15 4.83
N GLU A 122 9.41 17.93 4.53
CA GLU A 122 10.27 18.97 3.97
C GLU A 122 9.57 19.61 2.76
N ASP A 123 9.79 20.90 2.54
CA ASP A 123 9.19 21.66 1.43
C ASP A 123 9.82 21.19 0.10
N ILE A 124 9.30 20.07 -0.41
CA ILE A 124 9.71 19.47 -1.68
C ILE A 124 9.04 20.32 -2.77
N GLY A 125 9.84 21.17 -3.42
CA GLY A 125 9.41 22.25 -4.32
C GLY A 125 8.44 21.88 -5.44
N ASP A 126 8.09 22.88 -6.27
CA ASP A 126 7.04 22.87 -7.30
C ASP A 126 7.22 21.84 -8.43
N ALA A 127 7.11 20.55 -8.13
CA ALA A 127 6.60 19.61 -9.11
C ALA A 127 5.13 19.96 -9.37
N ASP A 128 4.84 20.48 -10.56
CA ASP A 128 3.49 20.76 -11.02
C ASP A 128 2.71 19.45 -11.11
N LEU A 129 1.93 19.15 -10.07
CA LEU A 129 1.01 18.02 -10.08
C LEU A 129 -0.11 18.30 -11.09
N VAL A 130 -0.34 17.36 -12.01
CA VAL A 130 -1.30 17.48 -13.11
C VAL A 130 -2.67 16.89 -12.77
N SER A 131 -2.77 16.06 -11.73
CA SER A 131 -4.06 15.48 -11.33
C SER A 131 -4.96 16.53 -10.68
N ARG A 132 -6.26 16.36 -10.90
CA ARG A 132 -7.29 17.19 -10.26
C ARG A 132 -7.14 17.16 -8.73
N LYS A 133 -7.09 18.34 -8.12
CA LYS A 133 -7.23 18.53 -6.67
C LYS A 133 -8.70 18.44 -6.25
N ILE A 134 -8.94 17.84 -5.09
CA ILE A 134 -10.29 17.70 -4.53
C ILE A 134 -10.24 18.33 -3.14
N ASP A 135 -10.97 19.43 -2.99
CA ASP A 135 -11.07 20.13 -1.71
C ASP A 135 -12.05 19.39 -0.79
N ILE A 136 -11.58 19.09 0.42
CA ILE A 136 -12.40 18.51 1.48
C ILE A 136 -12.91 19.67 2.33
N ALA A 137 -14.23 19.77 2.49
CA ALA A 137 -14.83 20.87 3.24
C ALA A 137 -14.32 20.90 4.70
N PRO A 138 -14.09 22.09 5.29
CA PRO A 138 -13.66 22.21 6.68
C PRO A 138 -14.59 21.44 7.63
N GLY A 139 -14.01 20.64 8.54
CA GLY A 139 -14.75 19.84 9.52
C GLY A 139 -15.24 18.48 9.03
N ARG A 140 -15.04 18.11 7.74
CA ARG A 140 -15.25 16.73 7.26
C ARG A 140 -14.02 15.88 7.57
N ASP A 141 -14.25 14.65 8.04
CA ASP A 141 -13.17 13.66 8.19
C ASP A 141 -12.65 13.26 6.80
N PRO A 142 -11.34 13.43 6.53
CA PRO A 142 -10.75 13.04 5.24
C PRO A 142 -10.81 11.53 4.97
N PHE A 143 -10.77 10.68 6.00
CA PHE A 143 -10.83 9.23 5.81
C PHE A 143 -12.23 8.80 5.36
N GLU A 144 -13.28 9.25 6.07
CA GLU A 144 -14.67 8.98 5.70
C GLU A 144 -15.02 9.60 4.34
N THR A 145 -14.48 10.79 4.03
CA THR A 145 -14.70 11.41 2.71
C THR A 145 -14.13 10.57 1.57
N LEU A 146 -12.95 9.96 1.73
CA LEU A 146 -12.36 9.07 0.72
C LEU A 146 -13.13 7.75 0.58
N ILE A 147 -13.70 7.24 1.69
CA ILE A 147 -14.61 6.07 1.67
C ILE A 147 -15.89 6.42 0.90
N ASP A 148 -16.54 7.55 1.23
CA ASP A 148 -17.76 8.05 0.57
C ASP A 148 -17.56 8.24 -0.94
N MET A 149 -16.38 8.74 -1.34
CA MET A 149 -16.00 8.90 -2.75
C MET A 149 -15.79 7.56 -3.47
N GLY A 150 -15.78 6.45 -2.74
CA GLY A 150 -15.57 5.12 -3.28
C GLY A 150 -14.22 5.00 -3.96
N VAL A 151 -13.15 5.57 -3.39
CA VAL A 151 -11.76 5.47 -3.87
C VAL A 151 -10.88 4.57 -2.98
N THR A 152 -11.46 3.96 -1.94
CA THR A 152 -10.80 2.98 -1.07
C THR A 152 -11.24 1.55 -1.38
N ASP A 153 -10.52 0.58 -0.84
CA ASP A 153 -10.80 -0.85 -0.89
C ASP A 153 -11.63 -1.34 0.32
N GLY A 154 -12.34 -0.41 0.98
CA GLY A 154 -13.07 -0.67 2.22
C GLY A 154 -12.23 -0.50 3.49
N LEU A 155 -10.90 -0.38 3.36
CA LEU A 155 -10.01 0.01 4.44
C LEU A 155 -9.69 1.52 4.37
N PRO A 156 -9.35 2.16 5.50
CA PRO A 156 -8.79 3.51 5.48
C PRO A 156 -7.54 3.58 4.58
N VAL A 157 -7.39 4.71 3.91
CA VAL A 157 -6.23 5.03 3.07
C VAL A 157 -5.53 6.27 3.62
N VAL A 158 -4.24 6.43 3.34
CA VAL A 158 -3.56 7.70 3.63
C VAL A 158 -4.06 8.75 2.64
N PRO A 159 -4.59 9.91 3.10
CA PRO A 159 -5.02 10.95 2.16
C PRO A 159 -3.85 11.43 1.29
N PRO A 160 -3.97 11.35 -0.06
CA PRO A 160 -2.89 11.69 -0.97
C PRO A 160 -2.82 13.20 -1.19
N THR A 161 -2.42 13.94 -0.16
CA THR A 161 -2.23 15.40 -0.26
C THR A 161 -1.11 15.72 -1.26
N PRO A 162 -1.11 16.91 -1.88
CA PRO A 162 -0.06 17.32 -2.81
C PRO A 162 1.35 17.11 -2.26
N GLU A 163 1.58 17.43 -0.98
CA GLU A 163 2.88 17.32 -0.31
C GLU A 163 3.32 15.85 -0.21
N ARG A 164 2.41 14.95 0.16
CA ARG A 164 2.71 13.50 0.23
C ARG A 164 2.95 12.90 -1.16
N VAL A 165 2.24 13.37 -2.18
CA VAL A 165 2.46 12.92 -3.56
C VAL A 165 3.81 13.41 -4.08
N ARG A 166 4.19 14.67 -3.84
CA ARG A 166 5.54 15.17 -4.16
C ARG A 166 6.62 14.37 -3.44
N ALA A 167 6.43 14.08 -2.15
CA ALA A 167 7.34 13.22 -1.40
C ALA A 167 7.45 11.82 -2.00
N MET A 168 6.34 11.21 -2.40
CA MET A 168 6.33 9.90 -3.07
C MET A 168 7.10 9.92 -4.39
N LEU A 169 6.94 10.99 -5.18
CA LEU A 169 7.59 11.15 -6.49
C LEU A 169 9.12 11.21 -6.40
N THR A 170 9.70 11.57 -5.25
CA THR A 170 11.17 11.51 -5.03
C THR A 170 11.75 10.09 -5.20
N GLY A 171 10.91 9.05 -5.14
CA GLY A 171 11.30 7.66 -5.35
C GLY A 171 11.64 7.28 -6.79
N THR A 172 11.43 8.18 -7.76
CA THR A 172 11.69 7.91 -9.18
C THR A 172 12.27 9.15 -9.89
N VAL A 173 12.97 8.92 -11.00
CA VAL A 173 13.44 9.97 -11.94
C VAL A 173 12.47 10.25 -13.07
N ARG A 174 11.41 9.44 -13.23
CA ARG A 174 10.40 9.64 -14.27
C ARG A 174 9.58 10.89 -14.00
N ALA A 175 9.17 11.59 -15.05
CA ALA A 175 8.38 12.80 -14.91
C ALA A 175 6.96 12.45 -14.40
N PRO A 176 6.31 13.31 -13.59
CA PRO A 176 4.97 13.02 -13.03
C PRO A 176 3.90 12.73 -14.08
N ASP A 177 4.00 13.34 -15.26
CA ASP A 177 3.08 13.20 -16.39
C ASP A 177 3.43 12.04 -17.35
N ASP A 178 4.57 11.38 -17.17
CA ASP A 178 4.95 10.20 -17.96
C ASP A 178 3.88 9.12 -17.82
N ILE A 179 3.45 8.56 -18.97
CA ILE A 179 2.48 7.48 -19.00
C ILE A 179 3.18 6.16 -18.63
N VAL A 180 2.67 5.50 -17.59
CA VAL A 180 3.11 4.15 -17.19
C VAL A 180 2.31 3.11 -17.95
N ALA A 181 0.97 3.26 -18.00
CA ALA A 181 0.09 2.36 -18.73
C ALA A 181 -1.28 2.98 -19.03
N VAL A 182 -2.00 2.39 -19.98
CA VAL A 182 -3.46 2.52 -20.07
C VAL A 182 -4.06 1.32 -19.35
N VAL A 183 -4.87 1.55 -18.32
CA VAL A 183 -5.34 0.51 -17.38
C VAL A 183 -6.73 0.03 -17.79
N PRO A 184 -6.87 -1.22 -18.26
CA PRO A 184 -8.17 -1.83 -18.52
C PRO A 184 -8.94 -2.11 -17.22
N PRO A 185 -10.28 -2.28 -17.29
CA PRO A 185 -11.12 -2.16 -18.49
C PRO A 185 -11.62 -0.76 -18.80
N SER A 186 -11.58 0.20 -17.87
CA SER A 186 -12.03 1.58 -18.12
C SER A 186 -11.10 2.36 -19.06
N MET A 187 -9.96 1.78 -19.44
CA MET A 187 -8.93 2.38 -20.29
C MET A 187 -8.42 3.72 -19.73
N GLY A 188 -8.32 3.82 -18.40
CA GLY A 188 -7.82 5.01 -17.73
C GLY A 188 -6.31 5.13 -17.88
N THR A 189 -5.82 6.32 -18.23
CA THR A 189 -4.37 6.57 -18.31
C THR A 189 -3.77 6.69 -16.92
N ALA A 190 -2.86 5.78 -16.57
CA ALA A 190 -2.02 5.84 -15.38
C ALA A 190 -0.71 6.56 -15.70
N THR A 191 -0.59 7.81 -15.23
CA THR A 191 0.67 8.54 -15.20
C THR A 191 1.48 8.16 -13.96
N VAL A 192 2.77 8.50 -13.92
CA VAL A 192 3.61 8.32 -12.72
C VAL A 192 2.99 8.98 -11.49
N GLU A 193 2.41 10.18 -11.63
CA GLU A 193 1.69 10.86 -10.55
C GLU A 193 0.49 10.05 -10.05
N LYS A 194 -0.32 9.47 -10.94
CA LYS A 194 -1.45 8.62 -10.52
C LYS A 194 -1.00 7.34 -9.85
N VAL A 195 0.13 6.77 -10.26
CA VAL A 195 0.77 5.65 -9.55
C VAL A 195 1.20 6.10 -8.15
N ALA A 196 1.85 7.26 -8.04
CA ALA A 196 2.26 7.84 -6.76
C ALA A 196 1.07 8.14 -5.83
N ILE A 197 -0.04 8.68 -6.35
CA ILE A 197 -1.28 8.90 -5.58
C ILE A 197 -1.78 7.59 -4.96
N ASN A 198 -1.90 6.52 -5.76
CA ASN A 198 -2.37 5.22 -5.25
C ASN A 198 -1.34 4.56 -4.31
N ALA A 199 -0.05 4.78 -4.53
CA ALA A 199 1.01 4.34 -3.64
C ALA A 199 0.95 5.06 -2.28
N VAL A 200 0.71 6.38 -2.26
CA VAL A 200 0.46 7.13 -1.02
C VAL A 200 -0.76 6.57 -0.32
N MET A 201 -1.88 6.43 -1.01
CA MET A 201 -3.12 5.87 -0.45
C MET A 201 -2.91 4.51 0.20
N ALA A 202 -2.11 3.64 -0.43
CA ALA A 202 -1.76 2.33 0.12
C ALA A 202 -0.83 2.39 1.34
N GLY A 203 -0.15 3.52 1.57
CA GLY A 203 0.83 3.69 2.63
C GLY A 203 2.26 3.31 2.24
N CYS A 204 2.60 3.30 0.95
CA CYS A 204 3.96 3.06 0.48
C CYS A 204 4.96 4.09 1.04
N ARG A 205 6.25 3.76 0.97
CA ARG A 205 7.35 4.74 1.08
C ARG A 205 7.85 5.09 -0.33
N PRO A 206 8.50 6.26 -0.54
CA PRO A 206 9.00 6.66 -1.86
C PRO A 206 9.87 5.60 -2.52
N GLU A 207 10.76 4.93 -1.78
CA GLU A 207 11.65 3.91 -2.34
C GLU A 207 10.92 2.63 -2.83
N TYR A 208 9.62 2.48 -2.54
CA TYR A 208 8.79 1.39 -3.08
C TYR A 208 8.18 1.75 -4.45
N LEU A 209 8.10 3.04 -4.78
CA LEU A 209 7.43 3.53 -5.98
C LEU A 209 7.96 2.89 -7.27
N PRO A 210 9.28 2.70 -7.48
CA PRO A 210 9.79 1.99 -8.65
C PRO A 210 9.22 0.58 -8.83
N VAL A 211 9.01 -0.15 -7.73
CA VAL A 211 8.43 -1.49 -7.76
C VAL A 211 6.96 -1.42 -8.18
N VAL A 212 6.21 -0.43 -7.66
CA VAL A 212 4.81 -0.22 -8.03
C VAL A 212 4.69 0.15 -9.51
N ILE A 213 5.54 1.04 -10.03
CA ILE A 213 5.55 1.42 -11.45
C ILE A 213 5.77 0.18 -12.33
N ALA A 214 6.83 -0.60 -12.09
CA ALA A 214 7.12 -1.81 -12.85
C ALA A 214 6.01 -2.87 -12.72
N ALA A 215 5.36 -2.95 -11.55
CA ALA A 215 4.24 -3.86 -11.34
C ALA A 215 3.00 -3.44 -12.15
N VAL A 216 2.71 -2.14 -12.24
CA VAL A 216 1.64 -1.59 -13.08
C VAL A 216 1.89 -1.91 -14.55
N GLU A 217 3.12 -1.73 -15.03
CA GLU A 217 3.53 -2.11 -16.40
C GLU A 217 3.38 -3.62 -16.67
N ALA A 218 3.64 -4.45 -15.65
CA ALA A 218 3.48 -5.89 -15.76
C ALA A 218 2.00 -6.31 -15.84
N VAL A 219 1.15 -5.80 -14.94
CA VAL A 219 -0.28 -6.16 -14.91
C VAL A 219 -1.06 -5.56 -16.07
N CYS A 220 -0.65 -4.41 -16.61
CA CYS A 220 -1.33 -3.78 -17.76
C CYS A 220 -0.83 -4.28 -19.12
N SER A 221 0.05 -5.28 -19.14
CA SER A 221 0.47 -5.91 -20.39
C SER A 221 -0.64 -6.77 -21.00
N ASP A 222 -0.63 -6.88 -22.34
CA ASP A 222 -1.57 -7.73 -23.06
C ASP A 222 -1.46 -9.20 -22.65
N ASP A 223 -0.24 -9.68 -22.39
CA ASP A 223 0.03 -11.04 -21.92
C ASP A 223 -0.59 -11.32 -20.54
N PHE A 224 -0.51 -10.36 -19.61
CA PHE A 224 -1.14 -10.52 -18.29
C PHE A 224 -2.66 -10.43 -18.36
N ASN A 225 -3.22 -9.61 -19.26
CA ASN A 225 -4.66 -9.52 -19.50
C ASN A 225 -5.48 -9.16 -18.23
N ILE A 226 -5.18 -8.02 -17.60
CA ILE A 226 -5.91 -7.56 -16.40
C ILE A 226 -7.42 -7.37 -16.64
N HIS A 227 -7.83 -7.04 -17.87
CA HIS A 227 -9.25 -6.99 -18.25
C HIS A 227 -9.94 -8.33 -17.98
N GLY A 228 -9.40 -9.42 -18.52
CA GLY A 228 -9.94 -10.76 -18.33
C GLY A 228 -9.90 -11.22 -16.87
N VAL A 229 -8.82 -10.88 -16.15
CA VAL A 229 -8.65 -11.18 -14.72
C VAL A 229 -9.73 -10.52 -13.85
N LEU A 230 -10.23 -9.34 -14.24
CA LEU A 230 -11.33 -8.67 -13.53
C LEU A 230 -12.70 -9.16 -13.99
N ALA A 231 -12.88 -9.38 -15.30
CA ALA A 231 -14.17 -9.75 -15.89
C ALA A 231 -14.57 -11.22 -15.63
N THR A 232 -13.64 -12.06 -15.17
CA THR A 232 -13.92 -13.47 -14.87
C THR A 232 -14.71 -13.64 -13.57
N THR A 233 -15.55 -14.67 -13.53
CA THR A 233 -16.24 -15.11 -12.31
C THR A 233 -15.33 -15.88 -11.35
N HIS A 234 -14.15 -16.29 -11.82
CA HIS A 234 -13.12 -16.86 -10.95
C HIS A 234 -12.55 -15.80 -10.01
N PHE A 235 -12.20 -16.18 -8.79
CA PHE A 235 -11.75 -15.23 -7.76
C PHE A 235 -10.24 -14.94 -7.83
N VAL A 236 -9.72 -14.75 -9.03
CA VAL A 236 -8.31 -14.42 -9.26
C VAL A 236 -8.03 -12.93 -9.02
N GLY A 237 -6.79 -12.60 -8.65
CA GLY A 237 -6.26 -11.24 -8.69
C GLY A 237 -4.76 -11.22 -9.05
N PRO A 238 -4.18 -10.02 -9.27
CA PRO A 238 -2.75 -9.89 -9.47
C PRO A 238 -1.97 -10.25 -8.20
N ILE A 239 -0.96 -11.10 -8.38
CA ILE A 239 0.03 -11.50 -7.38
C ILE A 239 1.39 -11.05 -7.89
N LEU A 240 2.16 -10.38 -7.03
CA LEU A 240 3.46 -9.81 -7.37
C LEU A 240 4.57 -10.61 -6.69
N ILE A 241 5.54 -11.04 -7.49
CA ILE A 241 6.73 -11.78 -7.02
C ILE A 241 7.95 -10.93 -7.34
N VAL A 242 8.65 -10.47 -6.30
CA VAL A 242 9.79 -9.56 -6.44
C VAL A 242 11.11 -10.32 -6.29
N ASN A 243 12.02 -10.04 -7.21
CA ASN A 243 13.34 -10.63 -7.31
C ASN A 243 14.45 -9.57 -7.37
N GLY A 244 15.67 -10.02 -7.12
CA GLY A 244 16.88 -9.20 -7.16
C GLY A 244 17.08 -8.27 -5.94
N PRO A 245 18.18 -7.49 -5.93
CA PRO A 245 18.66 -6.75 -4.76
C PRO A 245 17.67 -5.73 -4.16
N VAL A 246 16.66 -5.29 -4.92
CA VAL A 246 15.64 -4.36 -4.42
C VAL A 246 14.94 -4.89 -3.17
N ARG A 247 14.74 -6.21 -3.07
CA ARG A 247 14.07 -6.84 -1.93
C ARG A 247 14.76 -6.47 -0.62
N ASP A 248 16.09 -6.49 -0.59
CA ASP A 248 16.88 -6.21 0.60
C ASP A 248 16.93 -4.71 0.87
N ARG A 249 17.13 -3.90 -0.19
CA ARG A 249 17.20 -2.45 -0.09
C ARG A 249 15.93 -1.82 0.49
N ILE A 250 14.76 -2.30 0.09
CA ILE A 250 13.47 -1.76 0.57
C ILE A 250 12.92 -2.59 1.75
N GLY A 251 13.70 -3.55 2.24
CA GLY A 251 13.39 -4.37 3.39
C GLY A 251 12.16 -5.26 3.22
N MET A 252 11.91 -5.80 2.02
CA MET A 252 10.85 -6.78 1.73
C MET A 252 11.02 -8.06 2.56
N ASN A 253 9.90 -8.68 2.95
CA ASN A 253 9.91 -9.95 3.66
C ASN A 253 9.84 -11.10 2.65
N TYR A 254 10.78 -12.03 2.77
CA TYR A 254 10.80 -13.31 2.05
C TYR A 254 11.05 -14.50 3.00
N GLY A 255 11.08 -14.24 4.32
CA GLY A 255 11.38 -15.22 5.37
C GLY A 255 10.13 -15.74 6.07
N VAL A 256 10.17 -15.81 7.41
CA VAL A 256 9.04 -16.27 8.22
C VAL A 256 7.78 -15.46 7.88
N ASN A 257 6.66 -16.17 7.70
CA ASN A 257 5.37 -15.57 7.34
C ASN A 257 5.38 -14.75 6.04
N ALA A 258 6.23 -15.09 5.05
CA ALA A 258 6.39 -14.32 3.80
C ALA A 258 5.09 -14.03 3.02
N LEU A 259 4.08 -14.91 3.13
CA LEU A 259 2.78 -14.78 2.44
C LEU A 259 1.65 -14.24 3.34
N GLY A 260 1.91 -14.05 4.63
CA GLY A 260 0.90 -13.65 5.61
C GLY A 260 0.84 -12.14 5.84
N GLN A 261 0.38 -11.72 7.02
CA GLN A 261 0.48 -10.33 7.44
C GLN A 261 1.97 -9.94 7.45
N GLY A 262 2.31 -9.11 6.47
CA GLY A 262 3.69 -8.82 6.12
C GLY A 262 4.18 -7.51 6.71
N ASN A 263 5.43 -7.21 6.37
CA ASN A 263 6.01 -5.89 6.55
C ASN A 263 5.32 -4.84 5.64
N ARG A 264 5.66 -3.57 5.86
CA ARG A 264 5.09 -2.45 5.10
C ARG A 264 5.31 -2.60 3.59
N ALA A 265 6.50 -3.01 3.14
CA ALA A 265 6.81 -3.11 1.71
C ALA A 265 5.88 -4.11 0.99
N ASN A 266 5.80 -5.36 1.45
CA ASN A 266 4.96 -6.39 0.84
C ASN A 266 3.48 -5.97 0.84
N ALA A 267 2.97 -5.53 1.99
CA ALA A 267 1.55 -5.18 2.14
C ALA A 267 1.15 -3.99 1.25
N THR A 268 1.96 -2.93 1.25
CA THR A 268 1.59 -1.67 0.57
C THR A 268 1.85 -1.70 -0.93
N ILE A 269 2.88 -2.41 -1.42
CA ILE A 269 3.12 -2.55 -2.87
C ILE A 269 1.96 -3.30 -3.54
N GLY A 270 1.55 -4.44 -2.99
CA GLY A 270 0.40 -5.19 -3.52
C GLY A 270 -0.88 -4.39 -3.47
N ARG A 271 -1.14 -3.68 -2.36
CA ARG A 271 -2.32 -2.83 -2.18
C ARG A 271 -2.32 -1.63 -3.13
N ALA A 272 -1.17 -1.01 -3.39
CA ALA A 272 -1.05 0.13 -4.30
C ALA A 272 -1.47 -0.26 -5.74
N VAL A 273 -1.05 -1.43 -6.21
CA VAL A 273 -1.45 -1.95 -7.51
C VAL A 273 -2.95 -2.23 -7.56
N GLN A 274 -3.53 -2.83 -6.50
CA GLN A 274 -4.97 -3.07 -6.43
C GLN A 274 -5.78 -1.77 -6.41
N LEU A 275 -5.38 -0.78 -5.62
CA LEU A 275 -6.00 0.55 -5.59
C LEU A 275 -5.92 1.22 -6.96
N LEU A 276 -4.79 1.12 -7.67
CA LEU A 276 -4.66 1.69 -9.01
C LEU A 276 -5.57 1.00 -10.03
N VAL A 277 -5.60 -0.35 -10.04
CA VAL A 277 -6.52 -1.12 -10.89
C VAL A 277 -7.97 -0.74 -10.60
N ARG A 278 -8.31 -0.50 -9.33
CA ARG A 278 -9.64 -0.08 -8.91
C ARG A 278 -9.96 1.36 -9.32
N ASN A 279 -9.08 2.32 -9.01
CA ASN A 279 -9.34 3.75 -9.12
C ASN A 279 -9.11 4.29 -10.54
N VAL A 280 -8.16 3.73 -11.28
CA VAL A 280 -7.84 4.11 -12.66
C VAL A 280 -8.45 3.13 -13.66
N GLY A 281 -8.35 1.82 -13.39
CA GLY A 281 -8.90 0.77 -14.25
C GLY A 281 -10.40 0.52 -14.06
N GLY A 282 -10.99 1.00 -12.95
CA GLY A 282 -12.39 0.80 -12.63
C GLY A 282 -12.73 -0.56 -12.03
N GLY A 283 -11.75 -1.38 -11.62
CA GLY A 283 -11.93 -2.75 -11.11
C GLY A 283 -12.66 -2.89 -9.76
N ARG A 284 -13.86 -2.31 -9.62
CA ARG A 284 -14.67 -2.36 -8.39
C ARG A 284 -15.52 -3.65 -8.33
N PRO A 285 -15.64 -4.31 -7.15
CA PRO A 285 -16.52 -5.45 -6.93
C PRO A 285 -17.99 -5.16 -7.30
N GLY A 286 -18.64 -6.10 -7.99
CA GLY A 286 -20.06 -6.00 -8.39
C GLY A 286 -20.31 -5.11 -9.62
N GLU A 287 -19.37 -4.23 -9.95
CA GLU A 287 -19.36 -3.42 -11.16
C GLU A 287 -18.54 -4.12 -12.26
N ILE A 288 -17.22 -3.94 -12.26
CA ILE A 288 -16.33 -4.50 -13.27
C ILE A 288 -15.74 -5.83 -12.80
N ASP A 289 -15.40 -5.93 -11.52
CA ASP A 289 -14.90 -7.17 -10.95
C ASP A 289 -16.08 -8.13 -10.75
N ARG A 290 -16.04 -9.24 -11.49
CA ARG A 290 -17.13 -10.23 -11.59
C ARG A 290 -16.90 -11.49 -10.78
N ALA A 291 -15.88 -11.54 -9.92
CA ALA A 291 -15.60 -12.71 -9.10
C ALA A 291 -16.85 -13.16 -8.29
N THR A 292 -17.17 -14.46 -8.32
CA THR A 292 -18.36 -15.00 -7.63
C THR A 292 -18.23 -14.96 -6.10
N LEU A 293 -17.02 -15.15 -5.56
CA LEU A 293 -16.76 -15.16 -4.11
C LEU A 293 -15.67 -14.14 -3.68
N GLY A 294 -14.68 -13.88 -4.52
CA GLY A 294 -13.48 -13.13 -4.14
C GLY A 294 -12.47 -13.97 -3.32
N GLN A 295 -11.33 -13.37 -2.97
CA GLN A 295 -10.32 -13.96 -2.07
C GLN A 295 -9.48 -12.87 -1.39
N PRO A 296 -8.91 -13.12 -0.19
CA PRO A 296 -8.24 -12.08 0.62
C PRO A 296 -7.08 -11.36 -0.09
N GLY A 297 -6.32 -12.04 -0.93
CA GLY A 297 -5.23 -11.49 -1.73
C GLY A 297 -5.66 -10.48 -2.82
N LYS A 298 -6.97 -10.28 -3.03
CA LYS A 298 -7.47 -9.16 -3.85
C LYS A 298 -7.34 -7.81 -3.13
N LEU A 299 -7.07 -7.80 -1.82
CA LEU A 299 -6.64 -6.59 -1.10
C LEU A 299 -5.15 -6.31 -1.32
N THR A 300 -4.32 -7.33 -1.18
CA THR A 300 -2.88 -7.27 -1.42
C THR A 300 -2.29 -8.67 -1.53
N PHE A 301 -1.41 -8.90 -2.50
CA PHE A 301 -0.60 -10.11 -2.57
C PHE A 301 0.73 -9.82 -3.29
N CYS A 302 1.74 -9.45 -2.51
CA CYS A 302 3.09 -9.19 -2.99
C CYS A 302 4.10 -9.81 -2.03
N PHE A 303 5.06 -10.57 -2.56
CA PHE A 303 6.12 -11.18 -1.76
C PHE A 303 7.43 -11.26 -2.55
N ALA A 304 8.53 -11.48 -1.84
CA ALA A 304 9.84 -11.64 -2.46
C ALA A 304 10.31 -13.10 -2.44
N GLU A 305 11.11 -13.48 -3.43
CA GLU A 305 11.82 -14.76 -3.44
C GLU A 305 13.02 -14.70 -2.49
N ASN A 306 13.21 -15.74 -1.70
CA ASN A 306 14.36 -15.94 -0.82
C ASN A 306 15.52 -16.56 -1.61
N GLU A 307 16.16 -15.76 -2.45
CA GLU A 307 17.23 -16.25 -3.33
C GLU A 307 18.46 -16.73 -2.55
N GLY A 308 18.69 -16.19 -1.34
CA GLY A 308 19.81 -16.59 -0.47
C GLY A 308 19.66 -17.98 0.16
N ARG A 309 18.44 -18.52 0.22
CA ARG A 309 18.15 -19.89 0.67
C ARG A 309 17.83 -20.85 -0.48
N SER A 310 18.06 -20.44 -1.72
CA SER A 310 17.85 -21.26 -2.91
C SER A 310 19.17 -21.85 -3.42
N SER A 311 19.17 -23.14 -3.76
CA SER A 311 20.25 -23.80 -4.53
C SER A 311 20.06 -23.65 -6.04
N TRP A 312 18.97 -23.02 -6.47
CA TRP A 312 18.57 -22.88 -7.87
C TRP A 312 18.58 -21.42 -8.32
N ALA A 313 18.63 -21.22 -9.63
CA ALA A 313 18.42 -19.90 -10.23
C ALA A 313 17.07 -19.31 -9.79
N PRO A 314 17.01 -18.02 -9.41
CA PRO A 314 15.76 -17.36 -9.04
C PRO A 314 14.85 -17.15 -10.25
N LEU A 315 13.57 -16.89 -10.00
CA LEU A 315 12.52 -16.82 -11.01
C LEU A 315 12.86 -15.84 -12.14
N HIS A 316 13.41 -14.66 -11.83
CA HIS A 316 13.75 -13.67 -12.86
C HIS A 316 14.87 -14.11 -13.79
N VAL A 317 15.84 -14.88 -13.28
CA VAL A 317 16.92 -15.45 -14.10
C VAL A 317 16.38 -16.53 -15.02
N GLU A 318 15.48 -17.40 -14.53
CA GLU A 318 14.78 -18.38 -15.38
C GLU A 318 13.95 -17.71 -16.48
N ARG A 319 13.51 -16.46 -16.23
CA ARG A 319 12.78 -15.61 -17.19
C ARG A 319 13.69 -14.71 -18.04
N GLY A 320 15.01 -14.91 -18.01
CA GLY A 320 15.97 -14.28 -18.91
C GLY A 320 16.57 -12.95 -18.44
N PHE A 321 16.34 -12.56 -17.18
CA PHE A 321 16.95 -11.36 -16.59
C PHE A 321 18.31 -11.66 -15.95
N ALA A 322 19.16 -10.64 -15.80
CA ALA A 322 20.47 -10.83 -15.18
C ALA A 322 20.34 -11.07 -13.66
N ALA A 323 21.23 -11.87 -13.07
CA ALA A 323 21.17 -12.25 -11.66
C ALA A 323 21.12 -11.06 -10.68
N ARG A 324 21.80 -9.95 -11.00
CA ARG A 324 21.81 -8.73 -10.16
C ARG A 324 20.71 -7.72 -10.53
N GLN A 325 19.91 -8.01 -11.54
CA GLN A 325 18.79 -7.15 -11.93
C GLN A 325 17.63 -7.36 -10.97
N SER A 326 16.98 -6.27 -10.58
CA SER A 326 15.74 -6.31 -9.79
C SER A 326 14.55 -6.37 -10.73
N THR A 327 13.58 -7.22 -10.44
CA THR A 327 12.39 -7.40 -11.28
C THR A 327 11.15 -7.66 -10.45
N VAL A 328 9.98 -7.39 -11.02
CA VAL A 328 8.69 -7.84 -10.50
C VAL A 328 7.99 -8.70 -11.55
N THR A 329 7.50 -9.86 -11.12
CA THR A 329 6.68 -10.77 -11.93
C THR A 329 5.24 -10.67 -11.46
N ALA A 330 4.33 -10.33 -12.37
CA ALA A 330 2.90 -10.37 -12.14
C ALA A 330 2.33 -11.73 -12.57
N PHE A 331 1.55 -12.35 -11.68
CA PHE A 331 0.84 -13.60 -11.90
C PHE A 331 -0.63 -13.46 -11.54
N ALA A 332 -1.54 -13.92 -12.40
CA ALA A 332 -2.97 -13.95 -12.11
C ALA A 332 -3.30 -15.24 -11.34
N GLY A 333 -3.34 -15.18 -10.01
CA GLY A 333 -3.62 -16.33 -9.16
C GLY A 333 -4.64 -16.11 -8.04
N VAL A 334 -4.95 -17.19 -7.32
CA VAL A 334 -5.81 -17.20 -6.12
C VAL A 334 -4.97 -17.22 -4.83
N GLY A 335 -5.61 -17.36 -3.66
CA GLY A 335 -4.88 -17.53 -2.40
C GLY A 335 -4.02 -18.80 -2.36
N PRO A 336 -2.97 -18.84 -1.51
CA PRO A 336 -2.10 -20.00 -1.40
C PRO A 336 -2.83 -21.19 -0.78
N VAL A 337 -2.57 -22.39 -1.31
CA VAL A 337 -3.03 -23.67 -0.74
C VAL A 337 -1.83 -24.39 -0.12
N PRO A 338 -1.86 -24.69 1.19
CA PRO A 338 -0.72 -25.30 1.88
C PRO A 338 -0.49 -26.75 1.44
N ILE A 339 0.77 -27.14 1.39
CA ILE A 339 1.25 -28.50 1.16
C ILE A 339 2.05 -28.91 2.40
N ALA A 340 1.53 -29.87 3.17
CA ALA A 340 2.20 -30.36 4.37
C ALA A 340 2.95 -31.67 4.08
N ASP A 341 4.28 -31.66 4.21
CA ASP A 341 5.09 -32.88 4.18
C ASP A 341 6.30 -32.77 5.10
N GLN A 342 6.14 -33.23 6.34
CA GLN A 342 7.21 -33.20 7.33
C GLN A 342 8.02 -34.51 7.36
N VAL A 343 7.66 -35.49 6.53
CA VAL A 343 8.10 -36.89 6.66
C VAL A 343 9.06 -37.29 5.56
N SER A 344 8.88 -36.80 4.33
CA SER A 344 9.78 -37.10 3.22
C SER A 344 11.23 -36.78 3.58
N ARG A 345 12.14 -37.70 3.22
CA ARG A 345 13.58 -37.59 3.46
C ARG A 345 14.41 -37.67 2.18
N SER A 346 13.81 -37.92 1.03
CA SER A 346 14.47 -37.85 -0.28
C SER A 346 13.74 -36.90 -1.22
N ALA A 347 14.47 -36.35 -2.18
CA ALA A 347 13.93 -35.48 -3.22
C ALA A 347 12.82 -36.16 -4.02
N ALA A 348 12.99 -37.44 -4.39
CA ALA A 348 11.97 -38.20 -5.12
C ALA A 348 10.66 -38.35 -4.33
N SER A 349 10.76 -38.67 -3.03
CA SER A 349 9.58 -38.77 -2.14
C SER A 349 8.88 -37.42 -2.02
N LEU A 350 9.66 -36.36 -1.78
CA LEU A 350 9.13 -35.01 -1.58
C LEU A 350 8.48 -34.46 -2.87
N ALA A 351 9.14 -34.55 -4.03
CA ALA A 351 8.56 -34.10 -5.29
C ALA A 351 7.27 -34.85 -5.64
N ARG A 352 7.21 -36.17 -5.37
CA ARG A 352 5.98 -36.95 -5.54
C ARG A 352 4.88 -36.45 -4.61
N SER A 353 5.20 -36.13 -3.35
CA SER A 353 4.26 -35.56 -2.38
C SER A 353 3.68 -34.22 -2.86
N TYR A 354 4.53 -33.31 -3.36
CA TYR A 354 4.08 -32.08 -4.03
C TYR A 354 3.15 -32.40 -5.22
N GLY A 355 3.52 -33.34 -6.08
CA GLY A 355 2.66 -33.76 -7.20
C GLY A 355 1.29 -34.27 -6.76
N LEU A 356 1.22 -35.09 -5.72
CA LEU A 356 -0.06 -35.57 -5.18
C LEU A 356 -0.93 -34.43 -4.65
N ALA A 357 -0.34 -33.42 -4.00
CA ALA A 357 -1.06 -32.22 -3.58
C ALA A 357 -1.57 -31.41 -4.79
N LEU A 358 -0.73 -31.21 -5.82
CA LEU A 358 -1.08 -30.49 -7.04
C LEU A 358 -2.10 -31.24 -7.91
N ALA A 359 -2.30 -32.55 -7.74
CA ALA A 359 -3.32 -33.31 -8.47
C ALA A 359 -4.74 -32.78 -8.21
N ALA A 360 -4.98 -32.21 -7.02
CA ALA A 360 -6.22 -31.58 -6.63
C ALA A 360 -6.35 -30.10 -7.07
N ALA A 361 -5.31 -29.50 -7.65
CA ALA A 361 -5.33 -28.10 -8.08
C ALA A 361 -6.51 -27.85 -9.03
N SER A 362 -7.35 -26.86 -8.68
CA SER A 362 -8.67 -26.57 -9.25
C SER A 362 -9.71 -27.69 -9.05
N HIS A 363 -9.50 -28.85 -9.67
CA HIS A 363 -10.36 -30.03 -9.53
C HIS A 363 -9.59 -31.31 -9.91
N PRO A 364 -9.81 -32.47 -9.23
CA PRO A 364 -9.09 -33.72 -9.49
C PRO A 364 -9.28 -34.35 -10.88
N LYS A 365 -10.31 -33.93 -11.63
CA LYS A 365 -10.58 -34.32 -13.03
C LYS A 365 -10.26 -33.23 -14.07
N GLN A 366 -9.84 -32.02 -13.66
CA GLN A 366 -9.45 -30.95 -14.60
C GLN A 366 -7.94 -30.99 -14.86
N TYR A 367 -7.56 -31.16 -16.13
CA TYR A 367 -6.20 -31.35 -16.63
C TYR A 367 -5.92 -30.39 -17.79
N GLY A 368 -4.65 -30.28 -18.21
CA GLY A 368 -4.24 -29.25 -19.16
C GLY A 368 -4.31 -27.83 -18.58
N LEU A 369 -4.01 -27.70 -17.29
CA LEU A 369 -3.90 -26.41 -16.59
C LEU A 369 -2.71 -25.60 -17.11
N GLY A 370 -2.84 -24.27 -17.07
CA GLY A 370 -1.76 -23.35 -17.38
C GLY A 370 -0.83 -23.13 -16.18
N GLU A 371 -0.30 -21.91 -16.07
CA GLU A 371 0.69 -21.54 -15.07
C GLU A 371 0.22 -21.74 -13.61
N ILE A 372 1.14 -22.21 -12.77
CA ILE A 372 0.99 -22.39 -11.34
C ILE A 372 2.29 -21.95 -10.65
N VAL A 373 2.18 -21.33 -9.48
CA VAL A 373 3.35 -21.06 -8.63
C VAL A 373 3.41 -22.10 -7.51
N VAL A 374 4.53 -22.79 -7.39
CA VAL A 374 4.84 -23.71 -6.28
C VAL A 374 5.86 -23.02 -5.38
N ILE A 375 5.49 -22.82 -4.12
CA ILE A 375 6.32 -22.19 -3.11
C ILE A 375 6.97 -23.30 -2.28
N ILE A 376 8.31 -23.32 -2.29
CA ILE A 376 9.12 -24.31 -1.59
C ILE A 376 9.86 -23.61 -0.44
N PRO A 377 9.66 -24.02 0.82
CA PRO A 377 10.37 -23.44 1.95
C PRO A 377 11.82 -23.95 2.00
N PRO A 378 12.73 -23.21 2.66
CA PRO A 378 14.14 -23.58 2.78
C PRO A 378 14.43 -25.04 3.16
N GLU A 379 13.76 -25.62 4.16
CA GLU A 379 14.01 -27.03 4.55
C GLU A 379 13.72 -28.06 3.43
N HIS A 380 12.74 -27.76 2.58
CA HIS A 380 12.43 -28.60 1.43
C HIS A 380 13.47 -28.40 0.32
N VAL A 381 13.94 -27.16 0.11
CA VAL A 381 15.06 -26.87 -0.79
C VAL A 381 16.30 -27.65 -0.35
N ASP A 382 16.62 -27.69 0.95
CA ASP A 382 17.76 -28.42 1.49
C ASP A 382 17.67 -29.92 1.18
N THR A 383 16.45 -30.49 1.24
CA THR A 383 16.20 -31.90 0.88
C THR A 383 16.46 -32.16 -0.61
N PHE A 384 16.02 -31.25 -1.49
CA PHE A 384 16.29 -31.35 -2.93
C PHE A 384 17.78 -31.14 -3.26
N ALA A 385 18.42 -30.15 -2.62
CA ALA A 385 19.81 -29.81 -2.83
C ALA A 385 20.75 -30.95 -2.39
N ARG A 386 20.49 -31.57 -1.24
CA ARG A 386 21.28 -32.70 -0.73
C ARG A 386 21.28 -33.89 -1.70
N ASP A 387 20.16 -34.14 -2.36
CA ASP A 387 20.03 -35.22 -3.34
C ASP A 387 20.43 -34.76 -4.77
N GLY A 388 20.90 -33.52 -4.94
CA GLY A 388 21.40 -32.97 -6.20
C GLY A 388 20.32 -32.67 -7.24
N TRP A 389 19.07 -32.42 -6.84
CA TRP A 389 17.97 -32.22 -7.78
C TRP A 389 17.91 -30.78 -8.33
N PRO A 390 17.98 -30.56 -9.66
CA PRO A 390 17.66 -29.27 -10.26
C PRO A 390 16.13 -29.04 -10.29
N LYS A 391 15.69 -27.78 -10.45
CA LYS A 391 14.26 -27.41 -10.56
C LYS A 391 13.53 -28.24 -11.61
N GLU A 392 14.18 -28.51 -12.75
CA GLU A 392 13.64 -29.31 -13.86
C GLU A 392 13.24 -30.72 -13.42
N SER A 393 14.03 -31.35 -12.55
CA SER A 393 13.72 -32.68 -12.02
C SER A 393 12.51 -32.63 -11.07
N VAL A 394 12.40 -31.58 -10.26
CA VAL A 394 11.23 -31.36 -9.40
C VAL A 394 9.96 -31.18 -10.25
N ARG A 395 10.00 -30.33 -11.29
CA ARG A 395 8.89 -30.11 -12.22
C ARG A 395 8.46 -31.41 -12.92
N ALA A 396 9.42 -32.16 -13.45
CA ALA A 396 9.14 -33.42 -14.13
C ALA A 396 8.52 -34.46 -13.18
N ALA A 397 9.00 -34.55 -11.93
CA ALA A 397 8.46 -35.47 -10.94
C ALA A 397 7.05 -35.07 -10.46
N ILE A 398 6.77 -33.77 -10.31
CA ILE A 398 5.42 -33.27 -10.04
C ILE A 398 4.48 -33.67 -11.17
N GLN A 399 4.88 -33.40 -12.41
CA GLN A 399 4.10 -33.73 -13.60
C GLN A 399 3.78 -35.23 -13.68
N GLU A 400 4.82 -36.07 -13.56
CA GLU A 400 4.72 -37.52 -13.49
C GLU A 400 3.74 -37.99 -12.40
N ALA A 401 3.85 -37.46 -11.19
CA ALA A 401 3.02 -37.86 -10.06
C ALA A 401 1.55 -37.44 -10.21
N THR A 402 1.28 -36.38 -10.97
CA THR A 402 -0.09 -35.92 -11.27
C THR A 402 -0.74 -36.62 -12.45
N ARG A 403 0.04 -37.29 -13.32
CA ARG A 403 -0.46 -37.85 -14.57
C ARG A 403 -1.49 -38.96 -14.36
N LYS A 404 -2.55 -38.95 -15.17
CA LYS A 404 -3.61 -39.96 -15.13
C LYS A 404 -4.00 -40.44 -16.53
N PRO A 405 -4.46 -41.68 -16.69
CA PRO A 405 -5.05 -42.10 -17.96
C PRO A 405 -6.35 -41.32 -18.22
N ALA A 406 -6.69 -41.08 -19.49
CA ALA A 406 -7.90 -40.34 -19.89
C ALA A 406 -9.18 -40.93 -19.27
N SER A 407 -9.25 -42.25 -19.11
CA SER A 407 -10.36 -42.93 -18.43
C SER A 407 -10.60 -42.49 -16.99
N ALA A 408 -9.54 -42.18 -16.23
CA ALA A 408 -9.67 -41.71 -14.85
C ALA A 408 -10.17 -40.25 -14.75
N LEU A 409 -10.18 -39.53 -15.88
CA LEU A 409 -10.67 -38.16 -16.00
C LEU A 409 -12.06 -38.09 -16.63
N ARG A 410 -12.60 -39.23 -17.07
CA ARG A 410 -13.91 -39.31 -17.73
C ARG A 410 -15.00 -38.81 -16.77
N ARG A 411 -15.89 -37.97 -17.30
CA ARG A 411 -17.15 -37.61 -16.64
C ARG A 411 -18.03 -38.84 -16.46
N ASP A 412 -18.76 -38.89 -15.36
CA ASP A 412 -19.72 -39.94 -15.05
C ASP A 412 -20.98 -39.32 -14.42
N ASP A 413 -21.93 -40.17 -14.03
CA ASP A 413 -23.21 -39.74 -13.45
C ASP A 413 -23.07 -39.20 -12.02
N GLU A 414 -21.94 -39.45 -11.36
CA GLU A 414 -21.66 -38.94 -10.02
C GLU A 414 -20.89 -37.61 -10.06
N CYS A 415 -20.03 -37.44 -11.07
CA CYS A 415 -19.19 -36.28 -11.28
C CYS A 415 -19.15 -35.90 -12.76
N HIS A 416 -19.94 -34.87 -13.10
CA HIS A 416 -20.05 -34.33 -14.44
C HIS A 416 -18.89 -33.41 -14.87
N GLU A 417 -17.86 -33.27 -14.05
CA GLU A 417 -16.63 -32.53 -14.38
C GLU A 417 -15.54 -33.47 -14.92
N GLY A 418 -14.68 -32.97 -15.80
CA GLY A 418 -13.59 -33.73 -16.43
C GLY A 418 -13.71 -33.82 -17.94
N MET A 419 -13.21 -34.92 -18.53
CA MET A 419 -13.24 -35.18 -19.97
C MET A 419 -14.58 -35.76 -20.42
N LEU A 420 -15.10 -35.29 -21.56
CA LEU A 420 -16.29 -35.88 -22.18
C LEU A 420 -16.00 -37.34 -22.60
N PRO A 421 -17.00 -38.25 -22.53
CA PRO A 421 -16.83 -39.63 -23.02
C PRO A 421 -16.29 -39.72 -24.44
N SER A 422 -16.79 -38.89 -25.36
CA SER A 422 -16.33 -38.82 -26.75
C SER A 422 -14.88 -38.36 -26.88
N ASP A 423 -14.40 -37.46 -26.02
CA ASP A 423 -13.00 -37.04 -25.99
C ASP A 423 -12.10 -38.18 -25.49
N VAL A 424 -12.52 -38.93 -24.48
CA VAL A 424 -11.78 -40.09 -23.97
C VAL A 424 -11.70 -41.20 -25.03
N GLU A 425 -12.78 -41.47 -25.75
CA GLU A 425 -12.80 -42.41 -26.88
C GLU A 425 -11.87 -41.96 -28.00
N ARG A 426 -11.89 -40.66 -28.34
CA ARG A 426 -11.05 -40.06 -29.37
C ARG A 426 -9.56 -40.13 -29.05
N VAL A 427 -9.16 -39.84 -27.80
CA VAL A 427 -7.73 -39.87 -27.42
C VAL A 427 -7.25 -41.26 -27.01
N GLY A 428 -8.15 -42.17 -26.64
CA GLY A 428 -7.85 -43.49 -26.11
C GLY A 428 -7.88 -43.53 -24.58
N SER A 429 -8.58 -44.53 -24.03
CA SER A 429 -8.83 -44.70 -22.58
C SER A 429 -7.57 -44.76 -21.71
N ALA A 430 -6.50 -45.39 -22.22
CA ALA A 430 -5.23 -45.56 -21.51
C ALA A 430 -4.24 -44.40 -21.75
N THR A 431 -4.59 -43.44 -22.62
CA THR A 431 -3.69 -42.34 -22.98
C THR A 431 -3.39 -41.49 -21.76
N PRO A 432 -2.11 -41.29 -21.43
CA PRO A 432 -1.72 -40.49 -20.28
C PRO A 432 -2.01 -39.01 -20.56
N ILE A 433 -2.72 -38.37 -19.63
CA ILE A 433 -3.08 -36.96 -19.68
C ILE A 433 -2.33 -36.22 -18.57
N GLU A 434 -1.72 -35.13 -19.00
CA GLU A 434 -0.83 -34.29 -18.22
C GLU A 434 -1.61 -33.20 -17.45
N LYS A 435 -1.29 -33.00 -16.16
CA LYS A 435 -2.05 -32.06 -15.29
C LYS A 435 -1.86 -30.62 -15.74
N PHE A 436 -0.63 -30.24 -16.02
CA PHE A 436 -0.25 -28.95 -16.61
C PHE A 436 0.09 -29.13 -18.10
N ARG A 437 -0.16 -28.11 -18.92
CA ARG A 437 0.11 -28.14 -20.37
C ARG A 437 1.60 -28.32 -20.67
N SER A 438 2.45 -27.78 -19.79
CA SER A 438 3.90 -27.90 -19.86
C SER A 438 4.50 -27.92 -18.46
N VAL A 439 5.63 -28.62 -18.29
CA VAL A 439 6.44 -28.52 -17.06
C VAL A 439 6.95 -27.09 -16.81
N ARG A 440 7.02 -26.26 -17.86
CA ARG A 440 7.39 -24.83 -17.76
C ARG A 440 6.29 -23.98 -17.12
N ASP A 441 5.05 -24.47 -17.11
CA ASP A 441 3.94 -23.80 -16.42
C ASP A 441 4.05 -23.95 -14.89
N ILE A 442 4.92 -24.83 -14.39
CA ILE A 442 5.19 -25.03 -12.97
C ILE A 442 6.36 -24.11 -12.55
N SER A 443 6.02 -22.91 -12.09
CA SER A 443 7.00 -21.94 -11.58
C SER A 443 7.34 -22.25 -10.13
N ILE A 444 8.61 -22.54 -9.84
CA ILE A 444 9.08 -22.85 -8.48
C ILE A 444 9.73 -21.59 -7.89
N VAL A 445 9.21 -21.14 -6.75
CA VAL A 445 9.70 -19.96 -6.03
C VAL A 445 10.08 -20.38 -4.61
N VAL A 446 11.28 -20.00 -4.16
CA VAL A 446 11.72 -20.25 -2.79
C VAL A 446 11.29 -19.09 -1.89
N SER A 447 10.53 -19.35 -0.84
CA SER A 447 10.12 -18.32 0.12
C SER A 447 9.68 -18.98 1.42
N GLY A 448 9.71 -18.25 2.53
CA GLY A 448 9.33 -18.77 3.83
C GLY A 448 10.48 -18.83 4.83
N GLY A 449 10.15 -19.20 6.07
CA GLY A 449 11.11 -19.33 7.17
C GLY A 449 11.92 -20.61 7.11
N ASP A 450 13.00 -20.66 7.89
CA ASP A 450 13.94 -21.79 7.92
C ASP A 450 13.40 -23.05 8.62
N ALA A 451 12.20 -22.98 9.19
CA ALA A 451 11.59 -24.06 9.95
C ALA A 451 10.09 -24.18 9.63
N GLY A 452 9.60 -25.42 9.59
CA GLY A 452 8.23 -25.75 9.25
C GLY A 452 8.17 -26.26 7.82
N LYS A 453 8.20 -27.58 7.67
CA LYS A 453 8.14 -28.31 6.39
C LYS A 453 6.74 -28.23 5.72
N PHE A 454 6.37 -27.00 5.37
CA PHE A 454 5.09 -26.62 4.78
C PHE A 454 5.33 -25.78 3.52
N GLY A 455 5.08 -26.37 2.36
CA GLY A 455 5.04 -25.66 1.09
C GLY A 455 3.67 -25.06 0.80
N ALA A 456 3.54 -24.45 -0.36
CA ALA A 456 2.24 -24.04 -0.88
C ALA A 456 2.22 -24.11 -2.41
N TYR A 457 1.03 -24.09 -2.99
CA TYR A 457 0.86 -23.71 -4.39
C TYR A 457 -0.17 -22.60 -4.53
N ILE A 458 -0.05 -21.83 -5.60
CA ILE A 458 -0.96 -20.74 -5.99
C ILE A 458 -1.47 -21.08 -7.38
N LEU A 459 -2.74 -21.45 -7.47
CA LEU A 459 -3.39 -21.81 -8.73
C LEU A 459 -3.54 -20.54 -9.61
N GLY A 460 -3.12 -20.65 -10.87
CA GLY A 460 -3.30 -19.59 -11.87
C GLY A 460 -4.66 -19.62 -12.54
N TRP A 461 -5.03 -18.51 -13.16
CA TRP A 461 -6.26 -18.40 -13.92
C TRP A 461 -6.12 -18.95 -15.34
N GLY A 462 -6.97 -19.91 -15.70
CA GLY A 462 -6.94 -20.59 -17.00
C GLY A 462 -7.49 -19.77 -18.18
N GLY A 463 -8.02 -18.57 -17.96
CA GLY A 463 -8.75 -17.78 -18.95
C GLY A 463 -7.90 -16.89 -19.88
N GLY A 464 -6.61 -17.20 -20.03
CA GLY A 464 -5.74 -16.53 -21.01
C GLY A 464 -4.90 -15.39 -20.44
N SER A 465 -4.41 -15.53 -19.20
CA SER A 465 -3.35 -14.70 -18.63
C SER A 465 -2.03 -15.49 -18.65
N ARG A 466 -0.91 -14.77 -18.82
CA ARG A 466 0.46 -15.28 -18.67
C ARG A 466 1.26 -14.41 -17.72
N MET A 467 2.16 -15.04 -16.96
CA MET A 467 3.09 -14.33 -16.10
C MET A 467 3.90 -13.33 -16.92
N THR A 468 3.98 -12.10 -16.43
CA THR A 468 4.74 -11.03 -17.06
C THR A 468 5.75 -10.47 -16.07
N THR A 469 7.03 -10.36 -16.47
CA THR A 469 8.07 -9.75 -15.64
C THR A 469 8.53 -8.44 -16.26
N ARG A 470 8.76 -7.45 -15.40
CA ARG A 470 9.34 -6.15 -15.74
C ARG A 470 10.57 -5.89 -14.89
N SER A 471 11.55 -5.23 -15.49
CA SER A 471 12.70 -4.69 -14.76
C SER A 471 12.23 -3.59 -13.82
N ILE A 472 12.84 -3.49 -12.65
CA ILE A 472 12.60 -2.39 -11.72
C ILE A 472 13.78 -1.43 -11.86
N GLU A 473 13.50 -0.22 -12.33
CA GLU A 473 14.47 0.87 -12.43
C GLU A 473 14.59 1.56 -11.09
N VAL A 474 15.64 1.25 -10.33
CA VAL A 474 15.75 1.79 -8.98
C VAL A 474 16.83 2.83 -8.93
N MET A 475 16.54 3.90 -8.19
CA MET A 475 17.48 4.98 -7.91
C MET A 475 18.80 4.42 -7.33
N PRO A 476 19.94 4.97 -7.78
CA PRO A 476 21.28 4.58 -7.30
C PRO A 476 21.43 4.61 -5.78
#